data_AF-A0A134AHP3-F1
#
_entry.id   AF-A0A134AHP3-F1
#
_cell.length_a   1.000
_cell.length_b   1.000
_cell.length_c   1.000
_cell.angle_alpha   90.00
_cell.angle_beta   90.00
_cell.angle_gamma   90.00
#
_symmetry.space_group_name_H-M   'P 1'
#
loop_
_entity.id
_entity.type
_entity.pdbx_description
1 polymer ?
#
loop_
_entity_poly.entity_id
_entity_poly.type
_entity_poly.pdbx_seq_one_letter_code
_entity_poly.pdbx_strand_id
1 'polypeptide(L)'
;MTKSQEKLNKLLTNIRSKPIMQSKQQCVARREKNMTLGESLKSLRTQKKVSLEQVAEDLGLTRQAIYNYEADMRVPRDEIKIKLANYYGVSIEELFFKDKATKCC
;
A
#
# COMPACT_ATOMS: atom_id res chain seq x y z
N MET A 1 50.51 15.72 10.64
CA MET A 1 49.48 15.90 9.60
C MET A 1 48.73 14.58 9.49
N THR A 2 47.47 14.39 9.88
CA THR A 2 46.40 15.28 10.34
C THR A 2 45.37 14.38 11.05
N LYS A 3 45.66 14.01 12.31
CA LYS A 3 44.59 13.54 13.25
C LYS A 3 43.46 14.58 13.38
N SER A 4 43.69 15.81 12.90
CA SER A 4 42.73 16.90 12.73
C SER A 4 41.74 16.72 11.56
N GLN A 5 42.06 15.98 10.49
CA GLN A 5 41.16 15.83 9.33
C GLN A 5 40.10 14.75 9.55
N GLU A 6 40.39 13.71 10.32
CA GLU A 6 39.39 12.70 10.67
C GLU A 6 38.34 13.24 11.67
N LYS A 7 38.76 14.17 12.54
CA LYS A 7 37.84 14.88 13.45
C LYS A 7 36.92 15.84 12.70
N LEU A 8 37.37 16.42 11.59
CA LEU A 8 36.54 17.26 10.71
C LEU A 8 35.48 16.43 9.99
N ASN A 9 35.84 15.22 9.54
CA ASN A 9 34.94 14.34 8.80
C ASN A 9 33.87 13.66 9.66
N LYS A 10 34.11 13.52 10.98
CA LYS A 10 33.10 13.04 11.94
C LYS A 10 32.04 14.09 12.32
N LEU A 11 32.30 15.38 12.10
CA LEU A 11 31.33 16.45 12.37
C LEU A 11 30.46 16.81 11.15
N LEU A 12 30.85 16.40 9.94
CA LEU A 12 30.13 16.72 8.69
C LEU A 12 29.07 15.69 8.30
N THR A 13 28.99 14.53 8.96
CA THR A 13 27.98 13.50 8.65
C THR A 13 26.60 13.76 9.26
N ASN A 14 26.41 14.89 9.96
CA ASN A 14 25.22 15.15 10.78
C ASN A 14 24.27 16.24 10.26
N ILE A 15 24.43 16.78 9.03
CA ILE A 15 23.61 17.93 8.55
C ILE A 15 23.02 17.77 7.12
N ARG A 16 23.29 16.69 6.38
CA ARG A 16 22.63 16.40 5.08
C ARG A 16 22.36 14.90 5.01
N SER A 17 21.20 14.37 5.35
CA SER A 17 19.96 14.53 4.59
C SER A 17 18.82 13.96 5.44
N LYS A 18 17.79 14.74 5.78
CA LYS A 18 16.49 14.11 6.07
C LYS A 18 16.14 13.29 4.82
N PRO A 19 15.75 12.00 4.93
CA PRO A 19 15.31 11.26 3.76
C PRO A 19 14.04 11.96 3.26
N ILE A 20 14.22 12.82 2.27
CA ILE A 20 13.17 13.31 1.40
C ILE A 20 12.53 12.05 0.84
N MET A 21 11.20 11.94 1.01
CA MET A 21 10.34 10.88 0.50
C MET A 21 10.92 10.37 -0.82
N GLN A 22 11.29 9.09 -0.85
CA GLN A 22 11.98 8.49 -1.98
C GLN A 22 11.20 8.77 -3.26
N SER A 23 11.71 9.74 -4.02
CA SER A 23 11.45 9.93 -5.43
C SER A 23 11.93 8.68 -6.15
N LYS A 24 11.05 7.69 -6.30
CA LYS A 24 11.29 6.56 -7.17
C LYS A 24 10.70 6.86 -8.55
N GLN A 25 11.38 7.76 -9.26
CA GLN A 25 11.54 7.55 -10.69
C GLN A 25 12.45 6.33 -10.81
N GLN A 26 11.87 5.14 -10.97
CA GLN A 26 12.66 3.94 -11.22
C GLN A 26 12.28 3.36 -12.57
N CYS A 27 13.15 3.56 -13.54
CA CYS A 27 13.19 2.84 -14.81
C CYS A 27 13.56 1.39 -14.48
N VAL A 28 12.57 0.56 -14.16
CA VAL A 28 12.77 -0.86 -13.95
C VAL A 28 11.86 -1.62 -14.89
N ALA A 29 12.47 -2.39 -15.78
CA ALA A 29 11.82 -3.53 -16.43
C ALA A 29 11.38 -4.51 -15.33
N ARG A 30 10.24 -4.23 -14.71
CA ARG A 30 9.64 -5.02 -13.63
C ARG A 30 8.38 -5.63 -14.18
N ARG A 31 8.40 -6.96 -14.25
CA ARG A 31 7.25 -7.85 -14.46
C ARG A 31 5.99 -7.21 -13.85
N GLU A 32 5.11 -6.72 -14.71
CA GLU A 32 3.84 -6.14 -14.32
C GLU A 32 3.07 -7.21 -13.56
N LYS A 33 3.04 -7.08 -12.24
CA LYS A 33 2.18 -7.88 -11.40
C LYS A 33 0.84 -7.18 -11.44
N ASN A 34 -0.04 -7.55 -12.36
CA ASN A 34 -1.45 -7.17 -12.32
C ASN A 34 -2.03 -7.76 -11.04
N MET A 35 -1.93 -7.02 -9.93
CA MET A 35 -2.54 -7.44 -8.69
C MET A 35 -4.04 -7.22 -8.80
N THR A 36 -4.80 -8.26 -8.53
CA THR A 36 -6.25 -8.16 -8.51
C THR A 36 -6.73 -7.34 -7.31
N LEU A 37 -8.01 -6.99 -7.31
CA LEU A 37 -8.66 -6.35 -6.17
C LEU A 37 -8.52 -7.23 -4.91
N GLY A 38 -8.80 -8.52 -5.04
CA GLY A 38 -8.75 -9.48 -3.94
C GLY A 38 -7.35 -9.59 -3.32
N GLU A 39 -6.31 -9.65 -4.15
CA GLU A 39 -4.92 -9.63 -3.69
C GLU A 39 -4.56 -8.33 -2.94
N SER A 40 -5.10 -7.20 -3.40
CA SER A 40 -4.90 -5.90 -2.76
C SER A 40 -5.59 -5.85 -1.39
N LEU A 41 -6.83 -6.32 -1.29
CA LEU A 41 -7.57 -6.43 -0.02
C LEU A 41 -6.87 -7.35 0.98
N LYS A 42 -6.42 -8.53 0.52
CA LYS A 42 -5.67 -9.48 1.34
C LYS A 42 -4.35 -8.88 1.85
N SER A 43 -3.68 -8.07 1.03
CA SER A 43 -2.46 -7.38 1.42
C SER A 43 -2.72 -6.34 2.51
N LEU A 44 -3.77 -5.51 2.35
CA LEU A 44 -4.18 -4.53 3.36
C LEU A 44 -4.56 -5.21 4.68
N ARG A 45 -5.30 -6.33 4.61
CA ARG A 45 -5.64 -7.12 5.79
C ARG A 45 -4.41 -7.65 6.52
N THR A 46 -3.45 -8.19 5.77
CA THR A 46 -2.20 -8.72 6.33
C THR A 46 -1.34 -7.62 6.95
N GLN A 47 -1.30 -6.43 6.35
CA GLN A 47 -0.60 -5.26 6.90
C GLN A 47 -1.21 -4.80 8.22
N LYS A 48 -2.55 -4.81 8.33
CA LYS A 48 -3.27 -4.54 9.58
C LYS A 48 -3.21 -5.69 10.59
N LYS A 49 -2.75 -6.88 10.20
CA LYS A 49 -2.69 -8.11 11.03
C LYS A 49 -4.05 -8.52 11.61
N VAL A 50 -5.11 -8.32 10.85
CA VAL A 50 -6.48 -8.70 11.26
C VAL A 50 -6.94 -9.97 10.55
N SER A 51 -7.81 -10.74 11.20
CA SER A 51 -8.41 -11.95 10.63
C SER A 51 -9.57 -11.61 9.69
N LEU A 52 -10.04 -12.58 8.91
CA LEU A 52 -11.21 -12.39 8.05
C LEU A 52 -12.48 -12.16 8.89
N GLU A 53 -12.56 -12.83 10.04
CA GLU A 53 -13.66 -12.74 10.99
C GLU A 53 -13.73 -11.33 11.59
N GLN A 54 -12.59 -10.77 12.02
CA GLN A 54 -12.55 -9.43 12.59
C GLN A 54 -13.01 -8.37 11.59
N VAL A 55 -12.51 -8.45 10.34
CA VAL A 55 -12.92 -7.53 9.27
C VAL A 55 -14.42 -7.67 9.00
N ALA A 56 -14.94 -8.89 9.04
CA ALA A 56 -16.36 -9.14 8.82
C ALA A 56 -17.22 -8.54 9.94
N GLU A 57 -16.82 -8.71 11.21
CA GLU A 57 -17.48 -8.11 12.38
C GLU A 57 -17.46 -6.58 12.31
N ASP A 58 -16.31 -5.99 12.03
CA ASP A 58 -16.13 -4.53 11.97
C ASP A 58 -16.99 -3.88 10.86
N LEU A 59 -17.21 -4.61 9.75
CA LEU A 59 -17.96 -4.12 8.59
C LEU A 59 -19.45 -4.49 8.61
N GLY A 60 -19.86 -5.36 9.55
CA GLY A 60 -21.20 -5.94 9.60
C GLY A 60 -21.48 -6.88 8.42
N LEU A 61 -20.48 -7.67 8.01
CA LEU A 61 -20.54 -8.63 6.91
C LEU A 61 -20.31 -10.05 7.41
N THR A 62 -20.53 -11.04 6.55
CA THR A 62 -20.17 -12.42 6.85
C THR A 62 -18.71 -12.67 6.50
N ARG A 63 -18.03 -13.52 7.28
CA ARG A 63 -16.66 -14.00 6.97
C ARG A 63 -16.53 -14.47 5.52
N GLN A 64 -17.54 -15.19 5.02
CA GLN A 64 -17.57 -15.70 3.65
C GLN A 64 -17.61 -14.57 2.61
N ALA A 65 -18.31 -13.46 2.89
CA ALA A 65 -18.33 -12.32 1.99
C ALA A 65 -16.94 -11.72 1.81
N ILE A 66 -16.20 -11.50 2.91
CA ILE A 66 -14.82 -10.98 2.86
C ILE A 66 -13.90 -11.95 2.12
N TYR A 67 -14.00 -13.26 2.40
CA TYR A 67 -13.24 -14.27 1.67
C TYR A 67 -13.52 -14.23 0.17
N ASN A 68 -14.79 -14.13 -0.23
CA ASN A 68 -15.17 -14.09 -1.64
C ASN A 68 -14.63 -12.82 -2.35
N TYR A 69 -14.49 -11.71 -1.63
CA TYR A 69 -13.87 -10.50 -2.16
C TYR A 69 -12.35 -10.65 -2.29
N GLU A 70 -11.69 -11.23 -1.28
CA GLU A 70 -10.24 -11.50 -1.32
C GLU A 70 -9.85 -12.54 -2.37
N ALA A 71 -10.75 -13.45 -2.72
CA ALA A 71 -10.56 -14.48 -3.73
C ALA A 71 -11.03 -14.07 -5.13
N ASP A 72 -11.45 -12.82 -5.33
CA ASP A 72 -12.03 -12.30 -6.58
C ASP A 72 -13.24 -13.10 -7.11
N MET A 73 -13.85 -13.94 -6.26
CA MET A 73 -15.03 -14.72 -6.59
C MET A 73 -16.28 -13.85 -6.71
N ARG A 74 -16.28 -12.68 -6.06
CA ARG A 74 -17.40 -11.74 -6.09
C ARG A 74 -16.90 -10.31 -6.07
N VAL A 75 -17.56 -9.45 -6.85
CA VAL A 75 -17.33 -8.00 -6.80
C VAL A 75 -18.18 -7.38 -5.67
N PRO A 76 -17.58 -6.59 -4.75
CA PRO A 76 -18.33 -5.86 -3.72
C PRO A 76 -19.31 -4.85 -4.34
N ARG A 77 -20.47 -4.65 -3.70
CA ARG A 77 -21.38 -3.53 -4.03
C ARG A 77 -20.74 -2.20 -3.63
N ASP A 78 -21.18 -1.09 -4.23
CA ASP A 78 -20.58 0.23 -4.01
C ASP A 78 -20.58 0.67 -2.55
N GLU A 79 -21.66 0.40 -1.81
CA GLU A 79 -21.71 0.61 -0.36
C GLU A 79 -20.59 -0.12 0.39
N ILE A 80 -20.29 -1.35 -0.01
CA ILE A 80 -19.23 -2.16 0.58
C ILE A 80 -17.86 -1.66 0.16
N LYS A 81 -17.70 -1.16 -1.07
CA LYS A 81 -16.46 -0.52 -1.52
C LYS A 81 -16.11 0.67 -0.64
N ILE A 82 -17.10 1.53 -0.35
CA ILE A 82 -16.94 2.69 0.53
C ILE A 82 -16.55 2.22 1.94
N LYS A 83 -17.24 1.21 2.48
CA LYS A 83 -16.91 0.66 3.81
C LYS A 83 -15.49 0.09 3.87
N LEU A 84 -15.06 -0.67 2.86
CA LEU A 84 -13.71 -1.23 2.78
C LEU A 84 -12.64 -0.13 2.66
N ALA A 85 -12.88 0.87 1.81
CA ALA A 85 -12.01 2.03 1.64
C ALA A 85 -11.83 2.78 2.97
N ASN A 86 -12.92 3.10 3.65
CA ASN A 86 -12.90 3.75 4.97
C ASN A 86 -12.21 2.89 6.03
N TYR A 87 -12.47 1.59 6.04
CA TYR A 87 -11.87 0.67 7.01
C TYR A 87 -10.35 0.57 6.85
N TYR A 88 -9.84 0.50 5.62
CA TYR A 88 -8.41 0.42 5.36
C TYR A 88 -7.72 1.78 5.25
N GLY A 89 -8.47 2.89 5.21
CA GLY A 89 -7.94 4.25 5.10
C GLY A 89 -7.35 4.54 3.71
N VAL A 90 -7.89 3.90 2.67
CA VAL A 90 -7.42 4.02 1.29
C VAL A 90 -8.54 4.58 0.41
N SER A 91 -8.17 5.21 -0.70
CA SER A 91 -9.16 5.70 -1.66
C SER A 91 -9.78 4.53 -2.45
N ILE A 92 -11.02 4.71 -2.91
CA ILE A 92 -11.67 3.71 -3.78
C ILE A 92 -10.87 3.59 -5.07
N GLU A 93 -10.35 4.69 -5.59
CA GLU A 93 -9.56 4.67 -6.81
C GLU A 93 -8.27 3.86 -6.66
N GLU A 94 -7.59 3.97 -5.52
CA GLU A 94 -6.38 3.19 -5.24
C GLU A 94 -6.67 1.68 -5.09
N LEU A 95 -7.86 1.34 -4.58
CA LEU A 95 -8.28 -0.05 -4.42
C LEU A 95 -8.60 -0.72 -5.77
N PHE A 96 -9.19 0.03 -6.71
CA PHE A 96 -9.76 -0.50 -7.97
C PHE A 96 -8.99 -0.13 -9.25
N PHE A 97 -8.25 0.97 -9.28
CA PHE A 97 -7.66 1.55 -10.50
C PHE A 97 -6.12 1.67 -10.43
N LYS A 98 -5.41 0.62 -10.01
CA LYS A 98 -3.94 0.61 -9.96
C LYS A 98 -3.25 0.77 -11.33
N ASP A 99 -3.97 0.55 -12.43
CA ASP A 99 -3.37 0.46 -13.77
C ASP A 99 -3.51 1.71 -14.64
N LYS A 100 -4.17 2.77 -14.17
CA LYS A 100 -4.19 4.02 -14.95
C LYS A 100 -2.93 4.81 -14.66
N ALA A 101 -1.82 4.35 -15.20
CA ALA A 101 -0.79 5.28 -15.65
C ALA A 101 -1.49 6.24 -16.61
N THR A 102 -1.92 7.38 -16.10
CA THR A 102 -2.36 8.50 -16.91
C THR A 102 -1.25 8.73 -17.92
N LYS A 103 -1.49 8.37 -19.19
CA LYS A 103 -0.62 8.82 -20.28
C LYS A 103 -0.62 10.34 -20.16
N CYS A 104 0.50 10.88 -19.70
CA CYS A 104 0.77 12.29 -19.84
C CYS A 104 0.85 12.50 -21.36
N CYS A 105 -0.08 13.31 -21.86
CA CYS A 105 -0.12 13.74 -23.24
C CYS A 105 1.18 14.47 -23.62
#